data_AF-A0A7C4YNV5-F1
#
_entry.id   AF-A0A7C4YNV5-F1
#
_cell.length_a   1.000
_cell.length_b   1.000
_cell.length_c   1.000
_cell.angle_alpha   90.00
_cell.angle_beta   90.00
_cell.angle_gamma   90.00
#
_symmetry.space_group_name_H-M   'P 1'
#
loop_
_entity.id
_entity.type
_entity.pdbx_description
1 polymer ?
#
loop_
_entity_poly.entity_id
_entity_poly.type
_entity_poly.pdbx_seq_one_letter_code
_entity_poly.pdbx_strand_id
1 'polypeptide(L)'
;MKAFLAGNIMFCFLSSLFGMQLSLKSPQQLYQEEQQILLNLTITNDSTCTESYIIEFLQPREQNWMYIGNLHKLEIRGTEIENFTNHMPPEPKPHSPETNPDYKPVILKPGESYQIQIPFFYDYYPVKLPATFDVKLHWMDKSSNSVLFTVLPTKGTKKNDNMIINGDFSEGEGKIPYGWKILDDRACWDSLQKFLMYDVDRRTAENEGYWVYSVFNEITSPSDYVLTVRTKTSGPTIIIFVEGWGIVKGRKRRIERNECFYHQPANQSWQTQVRNVTFKNPDVKWFRLKLYVYGSPGKVWFSDISMVPVKK
;
A
#
# COMPACT_ATOMS: atom_id res chain seq x y z
N MET A 1 -6.74 42.79 -50.66
CA MET A 1 -8.20 42.86 -50.43
C MET A 1 -8.90 42.01 -51.49
N LYS A 2 -9.23 40.78 -51.13
CA LYS A 2 -10.22 39.89 -51.78
C LYS A 2 -10.36 38.69 -50.84
N ALA A 3 -11.46 38.70 -50.10
CA ALA A 3 -11.88 37.61 -49.23
C ALA A 3 -12.39 36.46 -50.09
N PHE A 4 -12.06 35.22 -49.73
CA PHE A 4 -12.85 34.05 -50.09
C PHE A 4 -12.90 33.09 -48.91
N LEU A 5 -14.08 33.11 -48.28
CA LEU A 5 -14.80 32.03 -47.62
C LEU A 5 -14.02 30.72 -47.36
N ALA A 6 -13.65 30.50 -46.10
CA ALA A 6 -13.63 29.15 -45.55
C ALA A 6 -14.90 29.01 -44.70
N GLY A 7 -15.78 28.12 -45.15
CA GLY A 7 -17.07 27.87 -44.53
C GLY A 7 -16.92 27.41 -43.08
N ASN A 8 -17.69 28.06 -42.21
CA ASN A 8 -18.04 27.54 -40.90
C ASN A 8 -18.79 26.22 -41.08
N ILE A 9 -18.11 25.09 -40.94
CA ILE A 9 -18.77 23.85 -40.55
C ILE A 9 -18.85 23.89 -39.03
N MET A 10 -19.89 24.56 -38.55
CA MET A 10 -20.36 24.46 -37.19
C MET A 10 -20.99 23.05 -37.04
N PHE A 11 -20.19 22.07 -36.63
CA PHE A 11 -20.75 20.82 -36.11
C PHE A 11 -21.31 21.10 -34.72
N CYS A 12 -22.59 21.46 -34.68
CA CYS A 12 -23.38 21.41 -33.46
C CYS A 12 -23.52 19.94 -33.02
N PHE A 13 -22.57 19.42 -32.24
CA PHE A 13 -22.80 18.24 -31.41
C PHE A 13 -23.63 18.65 -30.20
N LEU A 14 -24.94 18.82 -30.40
CA LEU A 14 -25.92 18.75 -29.33
C LEU A 14 -26.26 17.27 -29.12
N SER A 15 -25.35 16.56 -28.45
CA SER A 15 -25.64 15.31 -27.78
C SER A 15 -24.82 15.26 -26.50
N SER A 16 -25.33 15.87 -25.44
CA SER A 16 -25.05 15.31 -24.12
C SER A 16 -26.40 15.02 -23.50
N LEU A 17 -26.47 13.84 -22.90
CA LEU A 17 -27.03 13.73 -21.56
C LEU A 17 -26.29 12.62 -20.80
N PHE A 18 -25.67 11.67 -21.51
CA PHE A 18 -24.92 10.54 -20.95
C PHE A 18 -23.71 10.23 -21.85
N GLY A 19 -22.54 10.03 -21.26
CA GLY A 19 -21.25 9.94 -21.95
C GLY A 19 -20.32 8.95 -21.25
N MET A 20 -20.20 9.08 -19.93
CA MET A 20 -19.53 8.14 -19.06
C MET A 20 -20.25 8.03 -17.72
N GLN A 21 -20.55 6.80 -17.30
CA GLN A 21 -21.04 6.50 -15.95
C GLN A 21 -19.93 5.84 -15.12
N LEU A 22 -19.77 6.32 -13.89
CA LEU A 22 -18.81 5.79 -12.91
C LEU A 22 -19.55 5.14 -11.75
N SER A 23 -19.22 3.88 -11.46
CA SER A 23 -19.77 3.12 -10.33
C SER A 23 -18.64 2.59 -9.46
N LEU A 24 -18.53 3.11 -8.24
CA LEU A 24 -17.50 2.74 -7.28
C LEU A 24 -18.11 1.79 -6.24
N LYS A 25 -17.38 0.74 -5.90
CA LYS A 25 -17.78 -0.24 -4.89
C LYS A 25 -16.61 -0.62 -3.99
N SER A 26 -16.89 -0.80 -2.71
CA SER A 26 -15.99 -1.48 -1.80
C SER A 26 -16.43 -2.95 -1.67
N PRO A 27 -15.53 -3.94 -1.82
CA PRO A 27 -15.86 -5.36 -1.64
C PRO A 27 -16.45 -5.69 -0.26
N GLN A 28 -16.10 -4.89 0.75
CA GLN A 28 -16.58 -5.03 2.13
C GLN A 28 -16.73 -3.65 2.78
N GLN A 29 -17.52 -3.56 3.85
CA GLN A 29 -17.75 -2.32 4.58
C GLN A 29 -16.76 -2.10 5.74
N LEU A 30 -16.09 -3.16 6.18
CA LEU A 30 -15.22 -3.15 7.34
C LEU A 30 -13.86 -3.73 6.96
N TYR A 31 -12.79 -3.00 7.28
CA TYR A 31 -11.41 -3.41 7.08
C TYR A 31 -10.65 -3.37 8.41
N GLN A 32 -9.60 -4.18 8.54
CA GLN A 32 -8.56 -4.00 9.56
C GLN A 32 -7.39 -3.19 8.95
N GLU A 33 -6.59 -2.49 9.76
CA GLU A 33 -5.42 -1.72 9.29
C GLU A 33 -4.40 -2.53 8.48
N GLU A 34 -4.26 -3.83 8.76
CA GLU A 34 -3.38 -4.74 8.03
C GLU A 34 -3.90 -5.06 6.63
N GLN A 35 -5.20 -4.92 6.39
CA GLN A 35 -5.82 -5.31 5.14
C GLN A 35 -5.56 -4.29 4.04
N GLN A 36 -5.31 -4.79 2.83
CA GLN A 36 -5.30 -3.95 1.65
C GLN A 36 -6.74 -3.59 1.25
N ILE A 37 -6.99 -2.28 1.10
CA ILE A 37 -8.28 -1.77 0.62
C ILE A 37 -8.17 -1.59 -0.90
N LEU A 38 -9.01 -2.31 -1.64
CA LEU A 38 -9.12 -2.23 -3.11
C LEU A 38 -10.56 -1.85 -3.46
N LEU A 39 -10.75 -0.63 -3.95
CA LEU A 39 -12.04 -0.17 -4.45
C LEU A 39 -12.20 -0.62 -5.90
N ASN A 40 -13.37 -1.17 -6.24
CA ASN A 40 -13.69 -1.58 -7.60
C ASN A 40 -14.43 -0.43 -8.29
N LEU A 41 -13.87 0.07 -9.39
CA LEU A 41 -14.50 1.03 -10.27
C LEU A 41 -14.99 0.32 -11.52
N THR A 42 -16.26 0.52 -11.86
CA THR A 42 -16.83 0.20 -13.16
C THR A 42 -17.04 1.50 -13.93
N ILE A 43 -16.49 1.55 -15.14
CA ILE A 43 -16.65 2.64 -16.10
C ILE A 43 -17.56 2.11 -17.21
N THR A 44 -18.70 2.75 -17.44
CA THR A 44 -19.65 2.34 -18.47
C THR A 44 -19.80 3.46 -19.49
N ASN A 45 -19.72 3.11 -20.77
CA ASN A 45 -20.07 4.01 -21.84
C ASN A 45 -21.60 4.02 -22.01
N ASP A 46 -22.25 5.02 -21.44
CA ASP A 46 -23.70 5.25 -21.53
C ASP A 46 -24.08 6.18 -22.70
N SER A 47 -23.11 6.52 -23.56
CA SER A 47 -23.34 7.26 -24.81
C SER A 47 -23.88 6.35 -25.93
N THR A 48 -24.29 6.98 -27.03
CA THR A 48 -24.68 6.29 -28.27
C THR A 48 -23.52 6.04 -29.22
N CYS A 49 -22.29 6.46 -28.89
CA CYS A 49 -21.10 6.34 -29.72
C CYS A 49 -19.97 5.55 -29.04
N THR A 50 -18.97 5.13 -29.81
CA THR A 50 -17.74 4.56 -29.23
C THR A 50 -16.92 5.68 -28.61
N GLU A 51 -16.52 5.49 -27.36
CA GLU A 51 -15.78 6.47 -26.56
C GLU A 51 -14.35 5.99 -26.27
N SER A 52 -13.45 6.96 -26.04
CA SER A 52 -12.04 6.71 -25.69
C SER A 52 -11.71 7.37 -24.36
N TYR A 53 -11.25 6.56 -23.40
CA TYR A 53 -11.00 6.99 -22.03
C TYR A 53 -9.51 6.88 -21.66
N ILE A 54 -8.94 7.99 -21.18
CA ILE A 54 -7.58 8.03 -20.63
C ILE A 54 -7.64 7.67 -19.15
N ILE A 55 -7.09 6.52 -18.81
CA ILE A 55 -6.89 6.04 -17.44
C ILE A 55 -5.40 6.01 -17.12
N GLU A 56 -4.99 6.69 -16.05
CA GLU A 56 -3.62 6.62 -15.54
C GLU A 56 -3.49 5.39 -14.64
N PHE A 57 -2.37 4.67 -14.76
CA PHE A 57 -2.14 3.47 -13.98
C PHE A 57 -0.93 3.61 -13.07
N LEU A 58 -1.01 3.01 -11.88
CA LEU A 58 0.09 2.94 -10.94
C LEU A 58 1.14 1.96 -11.49
N GLN A 59 2.43 2.32 -11.43
CA GLN A 59 3.49 1.37 -11.73
C GLN A 59 3.83 0.49 -10.50
N PRO A 60 4.21 -0.77 -10.72
CA PRO A 60 4.41 -1.39 -12.03
C PRO A 60 3.05 -1.86 -12.63
N ARG A 61 2.93 -1.82 -13.96
CA ARG A 61 1.64 -1.86 -14.69
C ARG A 61 0.91 -3.19 -14.52
N GLU A 62 1.59 -4.25 -14.10
CA GLU A 62 1.10 -5.64 -14.05
C GLU A 62 -0.15 -5.79 -13.19
N GLN A 63 -0.30 -4.97 -12.15
CA GLN A 63 -1.48 -4.98 -11.28
C GLN A 63 -2.69 -4.25 -11.89
N ASN A 64 -2.47 -3.47 -12.96
CA ASN A 64 -3.48 -2.65 -13.62
C ASN A 64 -4.26 -1.73 -12.67
N TRP A 65 -3.67 -1.34 -11.54
CA TRP A 65 -4.27 -0.43 -10.58
C TRP A 65 -4.35 0.98 -11.14
N MET A 66 -5.48 1.64 -10.91
CA MET A 66 -5.67 3.03 -11.31
C MET A 66 -4.82 3.96 -10.43
N TYR A 67 -4.18 4.94 -11.05
CA TYR A 67 -3.51 6.03 -10.35
C TYR A 67 -4.49 7.16 -10.06
N ILE A 68 -4.51 7.62 -8.81
CA ILE A 68 -5.26 8.79 -8.33
C ILE A 68 -4.28 9.92 -8.06
N GLY A 69 -4.47 11.06 -8.72
CA GLY A 69 -3.64 12.25 -8.58
C GLY A 69 -3.94 13.30 -9.64
N ASN A 70 -3.49 13.10 -10.87
CA ASN A 70 -3.53 14.12 -11.92
C ASN A 70 -4.93 14.26 -12.52
N LEU A 71 -5.40 13.24 -13.24
CA LEU A 71 -6.71 13.26 -13.92
C LEU A 71 -7.85 12.85 -13.00
N HIS A 72 -7.53 12.09 -11.95
CA HIS A 72 -8.48 11.46 -11.06
C HIS A 72 -8.26 11.95 -9.64
N LYS A 73 -9.35 12.31 -8.97
CA LYS A 73 -9.34 12.70 -7.56
C LYS A 73 -10.25 11.79 -6.77
N LEU A 74 -9.72 11.27 -5.66
CA LEU A 74 -10.54 10.58 -4.67
C LEU A 74 -10.86 11.58 -3.55
N GLU A 75 -12.12 12.01 -3.50
CA GLU A 75 -12.63 12.83 -2.41
C GLU A 75 -12.92 11.91 -1.22
N ILE A 76 -12.41 12.28 -0.05
CA ILE A 76 -12.67 11.59 1.22
C ILE A 76 -13.43 12.59 2.08
N ARG A 77 -14.72 12.34 2.30
CA ARG A 77 -15.58 13.22 3.10
C ARG A 77 -15.48 12.84 4.57
N GLY A 78 -15.58 13.85 5.45
CA GLY A 78 -15.51 13.67 6.90
C GLY A 78 -14.09 13.70 7.48
N THR A 79 -13.05 13.80 6.66
CA THR A 79 -11.67 14.06 7.11
C THR A 79 -10.94 14.86 6.03
N GLU A 80 -10.23 15.91 6.42
CA GLU A 80 -9.44 16.71 5.50
C GLU A 80 -8.13 15.98 5.19
N ILE A 81 -8.09 15.30 4.03
CA ILE A 81 -6.84 14.78 3.44
C ILE A 81 -6.56 15.61 2.20
N GLU A 82 -5.83 16.70 2.37
CA GLU A 82 -5.37 17.52 1.25
C GLU A 82 -4.49 16.68 0.32
N ASN A 83 -4.73 16.79 -0.99
CA ASN A 83 -3.93 16.16 -2.04
C ASN A 83 -3.78 14.64 -1.88
N PHE A 84 -4.88 13.89 -1.66
CA PHE A 84 -4.84 12.42 -1.71
C PHE A 84 -4.26 11.93 -3.04
N THR A 85 -3.31 10.98 -2.97
CA THR A 85 -2.89 10.17 -4.11
C THR A 85 -2.61 8.77 -3.60
N ASN A 86 -3.00 7.74 -4.33
CA ASN A 86 -2.70 6.35 -3.96
C ASN A 86 -1.29 5.90 -4.38
N HIS A 87 -0.32 6.80 -4.21
CA HIS A 87 1.08 6.60 -4.56
C HIS A 87 1.88 6.06 -3.37
N MET A 88 2.72 5.05 -3.59
CA MET A 88 3.72 4.59 -2.61
C MET A 88 5.15 4.98 -3.06
N PRO A 89 6.04 5.42 -2.15
CA PRO A 89 7.45 5.74 -2.48
C PRO A 89 8.36 4.49 -2.55
N PRO A 90 9.51 4.52 -3.28
CA PRO A 90 10.00 5.60 -4.13
C PRO A 90 9.24 5.67 -5.47
N GLU A 91 9.19 6.84 -6.10
CA GLU A 91 8.10 7.22 -7.01
C GLU A 91 7.95 6.37 -8.29
N PRO A 92 6.86 5.58 -8.44
CA PRO A 92 6.38 5.24 -9.76
C PRO A 92 5.77 6.48 -10.42
N LYS A 93 6.22 6.80 -11.64
CA LYS A 93 5.55 7.77 -12.50
C LYS A 93 4.21 7.16 -12.93
N PRO A 94 3.11 7.93 -13.06
CA PRO A 94 1.89 7.39 -13.63
C PRO A 94 2.22 6.78 -14.99
N HIS A 95 1.70 5.60 -15.33
CA HIS A 95 1.70 5.13 -16.70
C HIS A 95 0.55 5.85 -17.42
N SER A 96 0.91 6.82 -18.25
CA SER A 96 0.02 7.81 -18.86
C SER A 96 0.48 8.15 -20.29
N PRO A 97 -0.34 8.84 -21.10
CA PRO A 97 0.11 9.33 -22.42
C PRO A 97 1.37 10.20 -22.36
N GLU A 98 1.59 10.94 -21.27
CA GLU A 98 2.73 11.85 -21.12
C GLU A 98 4.03 11.13 -20.77
N THR A 99 3.92 9.96 -20.14
CA THR A 99 5.05 9.22 -19.57
C THR A 99 5.37 7.93 -20.32
N ASN A 100 4.49 7.51 -21.24
CA ASN A 100 4.68 6.29 -22.02
C ASN A 100 4.16 6.47 -23.46
N PRO A 101 5.04 6.41 -24.48
CA PRO A 101 4.65 6.58 -25.89
C PRO A 101 3.78 5.44 -26.44
N ASP A 102 3.80 4.26 -25.81
CA ASP A 102 3.01 3.09 -26.19
C ASP A 102 1.68 3.01 -25.43
N TYR A 103 1.31 4.07 -24.70
CA TYR A 103 0.06 4.13 -23.96
C TYR A 103 -1.15 3.94 -24.88
N LYS A 104 -2.08 3.08 -24.47
CA LYS A 104 -3.35 2.86 -25.17
C LYS A 104 -4.53 3.24 -24.27
N PRO A 105 -5.41 4.15 -24.71
CA PRO A 105 -6.63 4.45 -23.97
C PRO A 105 -7.58 3.25 -23.97
N VAL A 106 -8.51 3.24 -23.02
CA VAL A 106 -9.59 2.25 -22.98
C VAL A 106 -10.68 2.70 -23.97
N ILE A 107 -10.96 1.86 -24.96
CA ILE A 107 -12.01 2.12 -25.97
C ILE A 107 -13.24 1.30 -25.59
N LEU A 108 -14.40 1.94 -25.44
CA LEU A 108 -15.67 1.28 -25.12
C LEU A 108 -16.74 1.63 -26.16
N LYS A 109 -17.42 0.63 -26.69
CA LYS A 109 -18.63 0.81 -27.50
C LYS A 109 -19.84 1.17 -26.62
N PRO A 110 -20.94 1.65 -27.20
CA PRO A 110 -22.18 1.90 -26.45
C PRO A 110 -22.61 0.70 -25.61
N GLY A 111 -22.82 0.93 -24.32
CA GLY A 111 -23.21 -0.09 -23.34
C GLY A 111 -22.09 -0.98 -22.80
N GLU A 112 -20.87 -0.89 -23.35
CA GLU A 112 -19.71 -1.63 -22.82
C GLU A 112 -19.24 -1.04 -21.49
N SER A 113 -18.63 -1.90 -20.68
CA SER A 113 -18.07 -1.52 -19.38
C SER A 113 -16.66 -2.04 -19.19
N TYR A 114 -15.85 -1.26 -18.47
CA TYR A 114 -14.50 -1.62 -18.05
C TYR A 114 -14.40 -1.61 -16.53
N GLN A 115 -13.73 -2.62 -15.97
CA GLN A 115 -13.50 -2.73 -14.53
C GLN A 115 -12.04 -2.49 -14.20
N ILE A 116 -11.80 -1.71 -13.15
CA ILE A 116 -10.46 -1.38 -12.67
C ILE A 116 -10.47 -1.25 -11.15
N GLN A 117 -9.34 -1.56 -10.51
CA GLN A 117 -9.17 -1.42 -9.07
C GLN A 117 -8.41 -0.16 -8.70
N ILE A 118 -8.81 0.48 -7.62
CA ILE A 118 -8.18 1.64 -7.02
C ILE A 118 -7.67 1.24 -5.63
N PRO A 119 -6.35 1.09 -5.42
CA PRO A 119 -5.82 0.83 -4.10
C PRO A 119 -5.98 2.06 -3.21
N PHE A 120 -6.41 1.84 -1.96
CA PHE A 120 -6.51 2.87 -0.94
C PHE A 120 -5.54 2.54 0.20
N PHE A 121 -4.39 3.21 0.19
CA PHE A 121 -3.30 2.98 1.15
C PHE A 121 -3.52 3.74 2.47
N TYR A 122 -4.54 3.33 3.24
CA TYR A 122 -4.97 3.98 4.49
C TYR A 122 -3.82 4.24 5.48
N ASP A 123 -2.93 3.27 5.64
CA ASP A 123 -1.86 3.26 6.65
C ASP A 123 -0.86 4.41 6.50
N TYR A 124 -0.71 4.97 5.29
CA TYR A 124 0.20 6.09 5.02
C TYR A 124 -0.39 7.46 5.33
N TYR A 125 -1.67 7.54 5.67
CA TYR A 125 -2.28 8.80 6.08
C TYR A 125 -2.18 8.96 7.60
N PRO A 126 -1.96 10.19 8.11
CA PRO A 126 -1.79 10.45 9.54
C PRO A 126 -3.10 10.39 10.35
N VAL A 127 -4.14 9.72 9.84
CA VAL A 127 -5.46 9.72 10.45
C VAL A 127 -5.46 8.78 11.65
N LYS A 128 -5.93 9.27 12.80
CA LYS A 128 -6.15 8.46 13.99
C LYS A 128 -7.46 7.66 13.78
N LEU A 129 -7.32 6.33 13.74
CA LEU A 129 -8.25 5.24 14.09
C LEU A 129 -9.74 5.53 14.43
N PRO A 130 -10.59 4.48 14.35
CA PRO A 130 -11.35 4.11 13.16
C PRO A 130 -12.18 5.27 12.64
N ALA A 131 -11.83 5.75 11.46
CA ALA A 131 -12.71 6.65 10.76
C ALA A 131 -13.54 5.86 9.74
N THR A 132 -14.84 6.06 9.85
CA THR A 132 -15.77 5.74 8.79
C THR A 132 -15.65 6.84 7.76
N PHE A 133 -15.25 6.49 6.54
CA PHE A 133 -15.01 7.46 5.48
C PHE A 133 -15.99 7.22 4.34
N ASP A 134 -16.53 8.31 3.82
CA ASP A 134 -17.27 8.32 2.57
C ASP A 134 -16.30 8.74 1.46
N VAL A 135 -16.19 7.89 0.45
CA VAL A 135 -15.23 8.04 -0.63
C VAL A 135 -15.96 8.18 -1.96
N LYS A 136 -15.58 9.19 -2.74
CA LYS A 136 -16.13 9.47 -4.06
C LYS A 136 -15.02 9.72 -5.07
N LEU A 137 -15.08 9.06 -6.22
CA LEU A 137 -14.17 9.32 -7.32
C LEU A 137 -14.69 10.48 -8.18
N HIS A 138 -13.80 11.40 -8.52
CA HIS A 138 -14.02 12.45 -9.52
C HIS A 138 -13.05 12.25 -10.68
N TRP A 139 -13.59 12.38 -11.88
CA TRP A 139 -12.85 12.29 -13.13
C TRP A 139 -13.44 13.29 -14.13
N MET A 140 -12.69 14.36 -14.40
CA MET A 140 -13.17 15.52 -15.17
C MET A 140 -14.47 16.10 -14.58
N ASP A 141 -15.54 16.22 -15.36
CA ASP A 141 -16.86 16.70 -14.95
C ASP A 141 -17.75 15.58 -14.37
N LYS A 142 -17.25 14.34 -14.30
CA LYS A 142 -17.98 13.17 -13.81
C LYS A 142 -17.57 12.78 -12.41
N SER A 143 -18.50 12.15 -11.71
CA SER A 143 -18.25 11.62 -10.38
C SER A 143 -18.99 10.30 -10.16
N SER A 144 -18.40 9.40 -9.39
CA SER A 144 -19.02 8.13 -9.02
C SER A 144 -20.13 8.31 -7.97
N ASN A 145 -20.84 7.23 -7.65
CA ASN A 145 -21.52 7.15 -6.35
C ASN A 145 -20.51 7.24 -5.19
N SER A 146 -21.01 7.63 -4.02
CA SER A 146 -20.26 7.54 -2.76
C SER A 146 -20.19 6.09 -2.27
N VAL A 147 -19.10 5.75 -1.60
CA VAL A 147 -18.88 4.46 -0.94
C VAL A 147 -18.43 4.70 0.48
N LEU A 148 -19.16 4.12 1.43
CA LEU A 148 -18.87 4.20 2.85
C LEU A 148 -18.15 2.92 3.30
N PHE A 149 -17.01 3.06 3.98
CA PHE A 149 -16.36 1.95 4.67
C PHE A 149 -15.63 2.42 5.93
N THR A 150 -15.36 1.48 6.83
CA THR A 150 -14.69 1.70 8.11
C THR A 150 -13.40 0.91 8.17
N VAL A 151 -12.33 1.52 8.69
CA VAL A 151 -11.07 0.82 8.99
C VAL A 151 -10.91 0.74 10.50
N LEU A 152 -10.93 -0.47 11.04
CA LEU A 152 -10.73 -0.74 12.47
C LEU A 152 -9.24 -0.74 12.81
N PRO A 153 -8.87 -0.29 14.02
CA PRO A 153 -7.52 -0.45 14.53
C PRO A 153 -7.06 -1.90 14.48
N THR A 154 -5.76 -2.08 14.30
CA THR A 154 -5.09 -3.35 14.51
C THR A 154 -5.52 -4.01 15.83
N LYS A 155 -5.94 -5.28 15.73
CA LYS A 155 -6.21 -6.16 16.88
C LYS A 155 -4.91 -6.74 17.45
N GLY A 156 -5.01 -7.54 18.51
CA GLY A 156 -3.90 -8.32 19.06
C GLY A 156 -3.22 -7.66 20.25
N THR A 157 -2.34 -8.43 20.88
CA THR A 157 -1.74 -8.07 22.16
C THR A 157 -0.27 -7.71 22.03
N LYS A 158 0.17 -6.77 22.88
CA LYS A 158 1.58 -6.51 23.15
C LYS A 158 1.97 -7.29 24.40
N LYS A 159 3.12 -7.95 24.38
CA LYS A 159 3.65 -8.67 25.55
C LYS A 159 4.58 -7.76 26.35
N ASN A 160 4.26 -7.52 27.63
CA ASN A 160 5.08 -6.69 28.52
C ASN A 160 5.36 -5.29 27.91
N ASP A 161 6.61 -4.82 27.99
CA ASP A 161 7.08 -3.54 27.43
C ASP A 161 7.34 -3.59 25.91
N ASN A 162 6.96 -4.68 25.21
CA ASN A 162 7.17 -4.80 23.77
C ASN A 162 6.25 -3.86 22.99
N MET A 163 6.82 -3.03 22.13
CA MET A 163 6.05 -2.15 21.27
C MET A 163 5.37 -2.89 20.11
N ILE A 164 5.87 -4.06 19.72
CA ILE A 164 5.37 -4.86 18.60
C ILE A 164 4.12 -5.64 19.01
N ILE A 165 3.03 -5.41 18.29
CA ILE A 165 1.79 -6.20 18.41
C ILE A 165 2.05 -7.58 17.84
N ASN A 166 1.68 -8.63 18.60
CA ASN A 166 1.74 -10.01 18.15
C ASN A 166 3.12 -10.39 17.56
N GLY A 167 4.19 -9.96 18.23
CA GLY A 167 5.56 -10.24 17.79
C GLY A 167 5.94 -11.72 17.80
N ASP A 168 5.17 -12.56 18.50
CA ASP A 168 5.33 -14.01 18.50
C ASP A 168 4.44 -14.72 17.46
N PHE A 169 3.64 -14.00 16.69
CA PHE A 169 2.75 -14.54 15.66
C PHE A 169 1.73 -15.57 16.18
N SER A 170 1.30 -15.47 17.43
CA SER A 170 0.30 -16.37 18.02
C SER A 170 -1.16 -16.00 17.70
N GLU A 171 -1.41 -14.75 17.30
CA GLU A 171 -2.75 -14.21 17.11
C GLU A 171 -2.99 -13.78 15.64
N GLY A 172 -4.22 -13.88 15.17
CA GLY A 172 -4.60 -13.39 13.84
C GLY A 172 -5.93 -13.97 13.36
N GLU A 173 -6.28 -13.63 12.13
CA GLU A 173 -7.54 -14.03 11.52
C GLU A 173 -7.30 -14.50 10.08
N GLY A 174 -7.79 -15.70 9.75
CA GLY A 174 -7.55 -16.32 8.44
C GLY A 174 -6.06 -16.57 8.19
N LYS A 175 -5.48 -15.90 7.18
CA LYS A 175 -4.05 -15.98 6.82
C LYS A 175 -3.24 -14.73 7.24
N ILE A 176 -3.83 -13.84 8.04
CA ILE A 176 -3.23 -12.55 8.38
C ILE A 176 -2.95 -12.52 9.90
N PRO A 177 -1.66 -12.49 10.32
CA PRO A 177 -1.31 -12.25 11.70
C PRO A 177 -1.67 -10.82 12.08
N TYR A 178 -2.29 -10.63 13.25
CA TYR A 178 -2.58 -9.27 13.73
C TYR A 178 -1.31 -8.44 13.88
N GLY A 179 -1.36 -7.15 13.57
CA GLY A 179 -0.20 -6.25 13.63
C GLY A 179 0.79 -6.37 12.46
N TRP A 180 0.52 -7.25 11.49
CA TRP A 180 1.43 -7.54 10.39
C TRP A 180 0.72 -7.58 9.04
N LYS A 181 1.28 -6.86 8.07
CA LYS A 181 0.78 -6.77 6.71
C LYS A 181 1.58 -7.67 5.79
N ILE A 182 0.95 -8.76 5.37
CA ILE A 182 1.48 -9.67 4.36
C ILE A 182 1.07 -9.19 2.98
N LEU A 183 2.06 -8.77 2.19
CA LEU A 183 1.85 -8.27 0.82
C LEU A 183 2.11 -9.33 -0.24
N ASP A 184 2.69 -10.47 0.16
CA ASP A 184 3.24 -11.47 -0.74
C ASP A 184 2.69 -12.86 -0.41
N ASP A 185 2.32 -13.63 -1.43
CA ASP A 185 1.72 -14.95 -1.28
C ASP A 185 2.75 -16.03 -0.86
N ARG A 186 4.04 -15.71 -0.91
CA ARG A 186 5.14 -16.55 -0.44
C ARG A 186 5.41 -16.43 1.05
N ALA A 187 4.81 -15.45 1.72
CA ALA A 187 4.84 -15.39 3.17
C ALA A 187 3.72 -16.25 3.75
N CYS A 188 4.10 -17.23 4.57
CA CYS A 188 3.18 -18.11 5.26
C CYS A 188 3.24 -17.84 6.76
N TRP A 189 2.08 -17.63 7.37
CA TRP A 189 1.93 -17.51 8.81
C TRP A 189 1.32 -18.79 9.39
N ASP A 190 1.91 -19.29 10.48
CA ASP A 190 1.41 -20.42 11.24
C ASP A 190 1.24 -19.99 12.71
N SER A 191 -0.01 -19.87 13.15
CA SER A 191 -0.37 -19.47 14.51
C SER A 191 -0.11 -20.53 15.56
N LEU A 192 -0.16 -21.82 15.18
CA LEU A 192 0.07 -22.94 16.08
C LEU A 192 1.56 -23.09 16.37
N GLN A 193 2.37 -22.94 15.33
CA GLN A 193 3.83 -22.99 15.42
C GLN A 193 4.45 -21.62 15.74
N LYS A 194 3.64 -20.55 15.77
CA LYS A 194 4.03 -19.20 16.21
C LYS A 194 5.18 -18.61 15.40
N PHE A 195 5.05 -18.65 14.07
CA PHE A 195 6.04 -18.06 13.18
C PHE A 195 5.43 -17.44 11.93
N LEU A 196 6.21 -16.55 11.32
CA LEU A 196 6.07 -16.14 9.94
C LEU A 196 7.24 -16.74 9.13
N MET A 197 6.96 -17.29 7.94
CA MET A 197 7.95 -17.93 7.08
C MET A 197 7.90 -17.36 5.66
N TYR A 198 9.05 -17.14 5.05
CA TYR A 198 9.15 -16.93 3.59
C TYR A 198 9.73 -18.15 2.91
N ASP A 199 9.18 -18.48 1.75
CA ASP A 199 9.76 -19.41 0.80
C ASP A 199 10.40 -18.63 -0.35
N VAL A 200 11.72 -18.45 -0.31
CA VAL A 200 12.46 -17.66 -1.30
C VAL A 200 12.82 -18.56 -2.48
N ASP A 201 12.13 -18.37 -3.60
CA ASP A 201 12.46 -19.05 -4.84
C ASP A 201 13.67 -18.44 -5.56
N ARG A 202 14.21 -19.17 -6.55
CA ARG A 202 15.38 -18.73 -7.32
C ARG A 202 15.15 -17.42 -8.06
N ARG A 203 13.96 -17.25 -8.64
CA ARG A 203 13.61 -16.05 -9.38
C ARG A 203 13.68 -14.81 -8.47
N THR A 204 13.23 -14.92 -7.23
CA THR A 204 13.18 -13.76 -6.33
C THR A 204 14.47 -13.53 -5.57
N ALA A 205 15.18 -14.61 -5.26
CA ALA A 205 16.59 -14.59 -4.86
C ALA A 205 17.45 -13.70 -5.78
N GLU A 206 17.21 -13.78 -7.09
CA GLU A 206 17.90 -13.01 -8.13
C GLU A 206 17.33 -11.58 -8.34
N ASN A 207 16.31 -11.14 -7.59
CA ASN A 207 15.60 -9.84 -7.75
C ASN A 207 15.40 -9.07 -6.40
N GLU A 208 14.30 -8.31 -6.26
CA GLU A 208 14.05 -7.32 -5.19
C GLU A 208 13.76 -7.89 -3.78
N GLY A 209 13.81 -9.22 -3.59
CA GLY A 209 13.52 -9.87 -2.31
C GLY A 209 12.05 -9.85 -1.88
N TYR A 210 11.76 -10.37 -0.69
CA TYR A 210 10.41 -10.43 -0.10
C TYR A 210 10.30 -9.60 1.17
N TRP A 211 9.11 -9.06 1.46
CA TRP A 211 8.88 -8.32 2.69
C TRP A 211 7.45 -8.36 3.26
N VAL A 212 7.39 -8.16 4.57
CA VAL A 212 6.21 -8.07 5.42
C VAL A 212 6.48 -6.91 6.35
N TYR A 213 5.47 -6.07 6.52
CA TYR A 213 5.58 -4.91 7.39
C TYR A 213 4.82 -5.15 8.68
N SER A 214 5.35 -4.68 9.80
CA SER A 214 4.49 -4.40 10.95
C SER A 214 3.59 -3.21 10.64
N VAL A 215 2.51 -3.08 11.40
CA VAL A 215 1.76 -1.82 11.45
C VAL A 215 2.62 -0.69 12.01
N PHE A 216 2.15 0.54 11.85
CA PHE A 216 2.82 1.71 12.42
C PHE A 216 2.67 1.74 13.94
N ASN A 217 3.78 1.98 14.63
CA ASN A 217 3.83 2.11 16.08
C ASN A 217 4.26 3.53 16.42
N GLU A 218 3.43 4.26 17.18
CA GLU A 218 3.75 5.60 17.65
C GLU A 218 4.95 5.60 18.60
N ILE A 219 5.84 6.57 18.42
CA ILE A 219 7.02 6.79 19.26
C ILE A 219 7.30 8.27 19.46
N THR A 220 7.98 8.56 20.56
CA THR A 220 8.70 9.83 20.74
C THR A 220 10.10 9.69 20.18
N SER A 221 10.61 10.70 19.48
CA SER A 221 11.98 10.76 18.98
C SER A 221 12.63 12.10 19.34
N PRO A 222 13.94 12.17 19.66
CA PRO A 222 14.93 11.10 19.64
C PRO A 222 14.75 10.03 20.72
N SER A 223 15.11 8.79 20.40
CA SER A 223 14.88 7.63 21.28
C SER A 223 15.75 6.43 20.93
N ASP A 224 15.98 5.56 21.92
CA ASP A 224 16.81 4.35 21.82
C ASP A 224 16.00 3.11 22.21
N TYR A 225 16.22 2.02 21.48
CA TYR A 225 15.50 0.76 21.64
C TYR A 225 16.42 -0.44 21.47
N VAL A 226 15.97 -1.58 21.99
CA VAL A 226 16.55 -2.90 21.74
C VAL A 226 15.56 -3.72 20.92
N LEU A 227 15.99 -4.10 19.72
CA LEU A 227 15.29 -5.06 18.85
C LEU A 227 15.81 -6.46 19.16
N THR A 228 14.92 -7.38 19.53
CA THR A 228 15.21 -8.81 19.66
C THR A 228 14.35 -9.59 18.69
N VAL A 229 14.94 -10.54 17.97
CA VAL A 229 14.24 -11.34 16.95
C VAL A 229 14.78 -12.76 17.01
N ARG A 230 13.89 -13.74 16.94
CA ARG A 230 14.27 -15.14 16.77
C ARG A 230 14.09 -15.55 15.31
N THR A 231 15.17 -16.02 14.70
CA THR A 231 15.20 -16.36 13.27
C THR A 231 15.79 -17.73 13.01
N LYS A 232 15.33 -18.36 11.93
CA LYS A 232 15.86 -19.62 11.38
C LYS A 232 15.99 -19.44 9.87
N THR A 233 17.03 -19.96 9.24
CA THR A 233 17.22 -19.88 7.78
C THR A 233 17.83 -21.15 7.22
N SER A 234 17.47 -21.49 5.98
CA SER A 234 18.11 -22.54 5.18
C SER A 234 19.00 -21.97 4.07
N GLY A 235 19.27 -20.67 4.06
CA GLY A 235 20.05 -20.04 2.99
C GLY A 235 19.92 -18.51 2.92
N PRO A 236 18.70 -17.97 2.75
CA PRO A 236 18.52 -16.55 2.43
C PRO A 236 19.09 -15.61 3.50
N THR A 237 19.54 -14.43 3.06
CA THR A 237 20.03 -13.36 3.92
C THR A 237 18.85 -12.61 4.53
N ILE A 238 18.99 -12.24 5.80
CA ILE A 238 17.94 -11.58 6.58
C ILE A 238 18.38 -10.14 6.91
N ILE A 239 17.54 -9.18 6.57
CA ILE A 239 17.65 -7.80 7.03
C ILE A 239 16.32 -7.41 7.67
N ILE A 240 16.37 -6.81 8.86
CA ILE A 240 15.21 -6.17 9.44
C ILE A 240 15.44 -4.67 9.37
N PHE A 241 14.64 -3.98 8.56
CA PHE A 241 14.66 -2.53 8.57
C PHE A 241 13.75 -2.03 9.67
N VAL A 242 14.29 -1.20 10.55
CA VAL A 242 13.49 -0.43 11.49
C VAL A 242 13.37 0.98 10.91
N GLU A 243 12.24 1.24 10.28
CA GLU A 243 11.99 2.45 9.52
C GLU A 243 11.31 3.49 10.41
N GLY A 244 11.89 4.69 10.49
CA GLY A 244 11.31 5.85 11.16
C GLY A 244 10.53 6.71 10.18
N TRP A 245 9.30 7.04 10.56
CA TRP A 245 8.34 7.74 9.72
C TRP A 245 7.87 9.03 10.39
N GLY A 246 7.80 10.09 9.59
CA GLY A 246 7.25 11.39 9.99
C GLY A 246 6.30 11.90 8.92
N ILE A 247 5.82 13.15 9.09
CA ILE A 247 4.87 13.76 8.16
C ILE A 247 5.60 14.60 7.12
N VAL A 248 5.41 14.25 5.85
CA VAL A 248 5.91 15.01 4.70
C VAL A 248 4.77 15.19 3.72
N LYS A 249 4.41 16.45 3.43
CA LYS A 249 3.27 16.81 2.56
C LYS A 249 1.97 16.09 2.96
N GLY A 250 1.65 16.11 4.25
CA GLY A 250 0.41 15.53 4.79
C GLY A 250 0.37 14.00 4.88
N ARG A 251 1.49 13.30 4.64
CA ARG A 251 1.54 11.81 4.67
C ARG A 251 2.69 11.28 5.49
N LYS A 252 2.51 10.07 6.02
CA LYS A 252 3.61 9.29 6.60
C LYS A 252 4.63 9.01 5.48
N ARG A 253 5.86 9.50 5.63
CA ARG A 253 7.01 9.16 4.78
C ARG A 253 8.16 8.67 5.65
N ARG A 254 8.93 7.70 5.13
CA ARG A 254 10.16 7.25 5.76
C ARG A 254 11.17 8.38 5.71
N ILE A 255 11.62 8.81 6.87
CA ILE A 255 12.60 9.91 7.05
C ILE A 255 13.84 9.45 7.82
N GLU A 256 13.83 8.22 8.33
CA GLU A 256 14.97 7.58 8.97
C GLU A 256 14.89 6.06 8.76
N ARG A 257 16.04 5.37 8.73
CA ARG A 257 16.10 3.91 8.57
C ARG A 257 17.29 3.36 9.33
N ASN A 258 17.03 2.37 10.18
CA ASN A 258 18.05 1.52 10.79
C ASN A 258 18.06 0.18 10.06
N GLU A 259 19.23 -0.30 9.66
CA GLU A 259 19.40 -1.56 8.94
C GLU A 259 20.02 -2.59 9.87
N CYS A 260 19.23 -3.57 10.28
CA CYS A 260 19.69 -4.63 11.16
C CYS A 260 19.98 -5.87 10.31
N PHE A 261 21.25 -6.11 9.97
CA PHE A 261 21.69 -7.32 9.28
C PHE A 261 21.82 -8.49 10.26
N TYR A 262 21.31 -9.65 9.88
CA TYR A 262 21.31 -10.88 10.68
C TYR A 262 22.13 -11.94 9.94
N HIS A 263 23.40 -12.09 10.35
CA HIS A 263 24.30 -13.09 9.80
C HIS A 263 24.21 -14.37 10.64
N GLN A 264 23.60 -15.41 10.08
CA GLN A 264 23.51 -16.72 10.71
C GLN A 264 23.77 -17.84 9.71
N PRO A 265 24.37 -18.96 10.13
CA PRO A 265 24.58 -20.12 9.25
C PRO A 265 23.25 -20.70 8.77
N ALA A 266 23.24 -21.20 7.53
CA ALA A 266 22.12 -21.89 6.88
C ALA A 266 21.90 -23.32 7.41
N ASN A 267 21.90 -23.49 8.74
CA ASN A 267 21.83 -24.79 9.41
C ASN A 267 20.44 -25.11 9.97
N GLN A 268 19.43 -24.29 9.68
CA GLN A 268 18.06 -24.44 10.15
C GLN A 268 17.93 -24.52 11.69
N SER A 269 18.87 -23.96 12.44
CA SER A 269 18.73 -23.76 13.89
C SER A 269 18.08 -22.41 14.19
N TRP A 270 17.25 -22.36 15.22
CA TRP A 270 16.71 -21.12 15.73
C TRP A 270 17.81 -20.34 16.47
N GLN A 271 17.94 -19.06 16.15
CA GLN A 271 18.87 -18.15 16.81
C GLN A 271 18.15 -16.89 17.24
N THR A 272 18.43 -16.45 18.47
CA THR A 272 17.98 -15.14 18.97
C THR A 272 19.07 -14.12 18.69
N GLN A 273 18.70 -13.02 18.07
CA GLN A 273 19.61 -11.95 17.72
C GLN A 273 19.09 -10.62 18.25
N VAL A 274 20.01 -9.83 18.79
CA VAL A 274 19.73 -8.56 19.48
C VAL A 274 20.44 -7.43 18.75
N ARG A 275 19.77 -6.30 18.57
CA ARG A 275 20.29 -5.10 17.91
C ARG A 275 19.85 -3.85 18.64
N ASN A 276 20.75 -2.89 18.79
CA ASN A 276 20.39 -1.55 19.25
C ASN A 276 19.87 -0.75 18.06
N VAL A 277 18.83 0.03 18.32
CA VAL A 277 18.20 0.90 17.33
C VAL A 277 18.06 2.29 17.93
N THR A 278 18.48 3.29 17.20
CA THR A 278 18.38 4.70 17.61
C THR A 278 17.62 5.46 16.54
N PHE A 279 16.63 6.25 16.96
CA PHE A 279 16.06 7.30 16.14
C PHE A 279 16.64 8.63 16.57
N LYS A 280 17.37 9.28 15.66
CA LYS A 280 18.01 10.57 15.93
C LYS A 280 17.13 11.74 15.47
N ASN A 281 16.29 11.52 14.47
CA ASN A 281 15.50 12.58 13.87
C ASN A 281 14.25 12.89 14.73
N PRO A 282 14.13 14.09 15.33
CA PRO A 282 12.99 14.45 16.18
C PRO A 282 11.63 14.50 15.45
N ASP A 283 11.64 14.52 14.11
CA ASP A 283 10.44 14.51 13.29
C ASP A 283 9.85 13.10 13.13
N VAL A 284 10.55 12.06 13.57
CA VAL A 284 10.01 10.69 13.61
C VAL A 284 8.90 10.63 14.67
N LYS A 285 7.70 10.22 14.23
CA LYS A 285 6.51 10.05 15.06
C LYS A 285 6.01 8.60 15.10
N TRP A 286 6.36 7.81 14.09
CA TRP A 286 6.07 6.39 14.03
C TRP A 286 7.31 5.61 13.64
N PHE A 287 7.36 4.35 14.04
CA PHE A 287 8.21 3.37 13.37
C PHE A 287 7.39 2.19 12.86
N ARG A 288 7.98 1.44 11.94
CA ARG A 288 7.52 0.10 11.59
C ARG A 288 8.71 -0.80 11.25
N LEU A 289 8.51 -2.09 11.42
CA LEU A 289 9.48 -3.10 11.00
C LEU A 289 9.18 -3.54 9.57
N LYS A 290 10.22 -3.69 8.75
CA LYS A 290 10.20 -4.41 7.48
C LYS A 290 11.04 -5.67 7.64
N LEU A 291 10.40 -6.83 7.65
CA LEU A 291 11.10 -8.12 7.64
C LEU A 291 11.47 -8.42 6.19
N TYR A 292 12.76 -8.29 5.85
CA TYR A 292 13.23 -8.41 4.48
C TYR A 292 14.17 -9.60 4.31
N VAL A 293 13.95 -10.36 3.25
CA VAL A 293 14.81 -11.50 2.89
C VAL A 293 15.19 -11.45 1.41
N TYR A 294 16.44 -11.78 1.12
CA TYR A 294 16.98 -11.77 -0.25
C TYR A 294 18.18 -12.70 -0.38
N GLY A 295 18.74 -12.82 -1.59
CA GLY A 295 19.99 -13.54 -1.82
C GLY A 295 19.76 -14.95 -2.34
N SER A 296 20.12 -15.99 -1.61
CA SER A 296 19.99 -17.38 -2.07
C SER A 296 18.56 -17.93 -1.90
N PRO A 297 18.16 -18.96 -2.67
CA PRO A 297 16.90 -19.66 -2.46
C PRO A 297 16.86 -20.39 -1.10
N GLY A 298 15.66 -20.56 -0.56
CA GLY A 298 15.43 -21.31 0.67
C GLY A 298 14.40 -20.65 1.56
N LYS A 299 14.30 -21.12 2.80
CA LYS A 299 13.28 -20.68 3.75
C LYS A 299 13.87 -19.86 4.87
N VAL A 300 13.13 -18.84 5.30
CA VAL A 300 13.42 -18.05 6.50
C VAL A 300 12.20 -18.06 7.39
N TRP A 301 12.40 -18.26 8.69
CA TRP A 301 11.35 -18.15 9.69
C TRP A 301 11.69 -17.03 10.68
N PHE A 302 10.67 -16.31 11.11
CA PHE A 302 10.69 -15.26 12.10
C PHE A 302 9.73 -15.59 13.24
N SER A 303 10.16 -15.37 14.48
CA SER A 303 9.36 -15.53 15.69
C SER A 303 9.89 -14.63 16.81
N ASP A 304 9.15 -14.53 17.90
CA ASP A 304 9.53 -13.84 19.14
C ASP A 304 10.16 -12.45 18.93
N ILE A 305 9.52 -11.62 18.09
CA ILE A 305 9.98 -10.28 17.74
C ILE A 305 9.60 -9.29 18.84
N SER A 306 10.57 -8.56 19.37
CA SER A 306 10.33 -7.49 20.32
C SER A 306 11.15 -6.24 20.05
N MET A 307 10.54 -5.10 20.35
CA MET A 307 11.16 -3.78 20.31
C MET A 307 10.84 -3.09 21.64
N VAL A 308 11.85 -2.90 22.48
CA VAL A 308 11.68 -2.40 23.85
C VAL A 308 12.50 -1.12 24.03
N PRO A 309 11.94 -0.04 24.62
CA PRO A 309 12.71 1.17 24.92
C PRO A 309 13.89 0.88 25.85
N VAL A 310 15.04 1.51 25.58
CA VAL A 310 16.15 1.51 26.54
C VAL A 310 15.75 2.44 27.70
N LYS A 311 15.61 1.88 28.91
CA LYS A 311 15.35 2.68 30.11
C LYS A 311 16.58 3.57 30.37
N LYS A 312 16.37 4.89 30.40
CA LYS A 312 17.36 5.87 30.84
C LYS A 312 17.36 5.95 32.36
#